data_AF-A0A2J8L1V9-F1
#
_entry.id   AF-A0A2J8L1V9-F1
#
_cell.length_a   1.000
_cell.length_b   1.000
_cell.length_c   1.000
_cell.angle_alpha   90.00
_cell.angle_beta   90.00
_cell.angle_gamma   90.00
#
_symmetry.space_group_name_H-M   'P 1'
#
loop_
_entity.id
_entity.type
_entity.pdbx_description
1 polymer ?
#
loop_
_entity_poly.entity_id
_entity_poly.type
_entity_poly.pdbx_seq_one_letter_code
_entity_poly.pdbx_strand_id
1 'polypeptide(L)'
;MSLWPPFRCRWKLAPRYSRRASPQQPQQDFEALLAECLRNGCLFEDTSFPATLSSIGSGSLLQKLPPRLQWKRPPELHSNPQFYFAKAKRLDLCQGIVGDCWFLAALQALALHQDILSRVVPLNQSFTEKYAGIFRFWALWFL
;
A
#
# COMPACT_ATOMS: atom_id res chain seq x y z
N MET A 1 30.14 43.54 -21.36
CA MET A 1 30.13 42.09 -21.07
C MET A 1 29.31 41.89 -19.82
N SER A 2 28.11 41.35 -19.98
CA SER A 2 27.00 41.46 -19.05
C SER A 2 27.17 40.57 -17.82
N LEU A 3 27.07 41.16 -16.63
CA LEU A 3 26.98 40.49 -15.34
C LEU A 3 25.56 39.94 -15.16
N TRP A 4 25.40 38.62 -15.05
CA TRP A 4 24.12 38.02 -14.63
C TRP A 4 23.89 38.29 -13.14
N PRO A 5 22.66 38.66 -12.70
CA PRO A 5 22.36 38.79 -11.28
C PRO A 5 22.13 37.40 -10.64
N PRO A 6 22.45 37.23 -9.34
CA PRO A 6 22.23 35.97 -8.65
C PRO A 6 20.72 35.76 -8.42
N PHE A 7 20.21 34.62 -8.88
CA PHE A 7 18.84 34.17 -8.63
C PHE A 7 18.62 33.94 -7.13
N ARG A 8 18.10 34.94 -6.41
CA ARG A 8 17.43 34.73 -5.11
C ARG A 8 15.98 34.33 -5.38
N CYS A 9 15.71 33.04 -5.49
CA CYS A 9 14.36 32.52 -5.35
C CYS A 9 13.87 32.76 -3.92
N ARG A 10 13.14 33.85 -3.70
CA ARG A 10 12.41 34.12 -2.46
C ARG A 10 11.15 33.25 -2.46
N TRP A 11 11.21 32.10 -1.79
CA TRP A 11 10.02 31.29 -1.51
C TRP A 11 9.01 32.13 -0.72
N LYS A 12 7.91 32.53 -1.36
CA LYS A 12 6.77 33.15 -0.65
C LYS A 12 6.05 32.01 0.08
N LEU A 13 6.10 32.02 1.41
CA LEU A 13 5.32 31.12 2.25
C LEU A 13 3.83 31.37 1.95
N ALA A 14 3.17 30.39 1.33
CA ALA A 14 1.72 30.38 1.19
C ALA A 14 1.06 30.39 2.59
N PRO A 15 -0.15 30.95 2.74
CA PRO A 15 -0.84 30.95 4.02
C PRO A 15 -1.00 29.51 4.53
N ARG A 16 -0.71 29.30 5.81
CA ARG A 16 -0.92 28.03 6.50
C ARG A 16 -2.38 27.63 6.34
N TYR A 17 -2.66 26.70 5.43
CA TYR A 17 -3.95 26.01 5.40
C TYR A 17 -4.10 25.33 6.75
N SER A 18 -5.09 25.75 7.52
CA SER A 18 -5.45 25.12 8.79
C SER A 18 -5.57 23.62 8.54
N ARG A 19 -4.68 22.84 9.17
CA ARG A 19 -4.81 21.38 9.24
C ARG A 19 -6.15 21.10 9.91
N ARG A 20 -7.19 20.84 9.11
CA ARG A 20 -8.35 20.10 9.60
C ARG A 20 -7.78 18.77 10.10
N ALA A 21 -7.98 18.48 11.37
CA ALA A 21 -7.65 17.17 11.91
C ALA A 21 -8.42 16.13 11.08
N SER A 22 -7.69 15.26 10.40
CA SER A 22 -8.29 14.06 9.81
C SER A 22 -8.95 13.26 10.94
N PRO A 23 -10.15 12.69 10.75
CA PRO A 23 -10.71 11.75 11.70
C PRO A 23 -9.64 10.69 11.99
N GLN A 24 -9.27 10.50 13.26
CA GLN A 24 -8.33 9.45 13.60
C GLN A 24 -8.99 8.13 13.21
N GLN A 25 -8.42 7.44 12.22
CA GLN A 25 -8.90 6.11 11.86
C GLN A 25 -8.78 5.22 13.11
N PRO A 26 -9.83 4.45 13.46
CA PRO A 26 -9.76 3.56 14.61
C PRO A 26 -8.58 2.61 14.44
N GLN A 27 -7.79 2.47 15.51
CA GLN A 27 -6.65 1.58 15.53
C GLN A 27 -7.16 0.14 15.38
N GLN A 28 -6.94 -0.47 14.22
CA GLN A 28 -7.31 -1.85 13.94
C GLN A 28 -6.27 -2.80 14.56
N ASP A 29 -6.73 -3.76 15.36
CA ASP A 29 -5.90 -4.85 15.87
C ASP A 29 -6.00 -6.07 14.94
N PHE A 30 -4.89 -6.37 14.27
CA PHE A 30 -4.81 -7.48 13.33
C PHE A 30 -5.15 -8.83 13.97
N GLU A 31 -4.65 -9.14 15.17
CA GLU A 31 -4.83 -10.47 15.76
C GLU A 31 -6.29 -10.67 16.21
N ALA A 32 -6.91 -9.61 16.73
CA ALA A 32 -8.33 -9.63 17.09
C ALA A 32 -9.23 -9.84 15.85
N LEU A 33 -8.98 -9.07 14.78
CA LEU A 33 -9.72 -9.16 13.52
C LEU A 33 -9.54 -10.52 12.84
N LEU A 34 -8.31 -11.03 12.80
CA LEU A 34 -8.00 -12.35 12.26
C LEU A 34 -8.74 -13.44 13.04
N ALA A 35 -8.66 -13.41 14.37
CA ALA A 35 -9.34 -14.39 15.22
C ALA A 35 -10.86 -14.34 15.05
N GLU A 36 -11.45 -13.16 14.91
CA GLU A 36 -12.88 -13.00 14.64
C GLU A 36 -13.30 -13.60 13.30
N CYS A 37 -12.59 -13.27 12.23
CA CYS A 37 -12.91 -13.79 10.89
C CYS A 37 -12.77 -15.31 10.84
N LEU A 38 -11.74 -15.87 11.47
CA LEU A 38 -11.55 -17.32 11.59
C LEU A 38 -12.66 -17.99 12.39
N ARG A 39 -13.09 -17.39 13.52
CA ARG A 39 -14.20 -17.91 14.33
C ARG A 39 -15.52 -17.92 13.56
N ASN A 40 -15.77 -16.87 12.78
CA ASN A 40 -17.01 -16.68 12.04
C ASN A 40 -17.00 -17.37 10.66
N GLY A 41 -15.87 -17.91 10.23
CA GLY A 41 -15.72 -18.54 8.91
C GLY A 41 -15.91 -17.56 7.75
N CYS A 42 -15.62 -16.28 7.96
CA CYS A 42 -15.77 -15.22 6.96
C CYS A 42 -14.41 -14.66 6.53
N LEU A 43 -14.41 -13.93 5.41
CA LEU A 43 -13.24 -13.18 4.95
C LEU A 43 -13.36 -11.74 5.42
N PHE A 44 -12.25 -11.18 5.90
CA PHE A 44 -12.17 -9.81 6.35
C PHE A 44 -12.49 -8.83 5.21
N GLU A 45 -13.26 -7.79 5.55
CA GLU A 45 -13.54 -6.62 4.71
C GLU A 45 -13.18 -5.36 5.49
N ASP A 46 -12.28 -4.55 4.95
CA ASP A 46 -11.81 -3.34 5.62
C ASP A 46 -12.79 -2.18 5.39
N THR A 47 -13.56 -1.84 6.42
CA THR A 47 -14.50 -0.72 6.37
C THR A 47 -13.79 0.64 6.31
N SER A 48 -12.53 0.73 6.73
CA SER A 48 -11.73 1.94 6.66
C SER A 48 -11.13 2.19 5.27
N PHE A 49 -11.02 1.13 4.46
CA PHE A 49 -10.52 1.14 3.09
C PHE A 49 -11.37 0.23 2.19
N PRO A 50 -12.62 0.62 1.89
CA PRO A 50 -13.60 -0.24 1.22
C PRO A 50 -13.20 -0.54 -0.23
N ALA A 51 -13.68 -1.65 -0.79
CA ALA A 51 -13.43 -2.07 -2.17
C ALA A 51 -14.27 -1.26 -3.20
N THR A 52 -14.11 0.07 -3.19
CA THR A 52 -14.85 1.03 -4.03
C THR A 52 -13.90 2.00 -4.73
N LEU A 53 -14.41 2.77 -5.68
CA LEU A 53 -13.60 3.75 -6.42
C LEU A 53 -12.98 4.82 -5.51
N SER A 54 -13.59 5.14 -4.37
CA SER A 54 -13.06 6.13 -3.44
C SER A 54 -11.71 5.72 -2.83
N SER A 55 -11.46 4.42 -2.70
CA SER A 55 -10.20 3.88 -2.18
C SER A 55 -9.07 3.88 -3.22
N ILE A 56 -9.42 3.95 -4.51
CA ILE A 56 -8.43 4.07 -5.59
C ILE A 56 -7.90 5.50 -5.66
N GLY A 57 -8.80 6.47 -5.52
CA GLY A 57 -8.47 7.89 -5.51
C GLY A 57 -9.51 8.74 -6.21
N SER A 58 -9.09 9.90 -6.70
CA SER A 58 -9.97 10.92 -7.27
C SER A 58 -9.40 11.49 -8.57
N GLY A 59 -10.25 12.15 -9.36
CA GLY A 59 -9.83 12.96 -10.50
C GLY A 59 -9.24 12.15 -11.66
N SER A 60 -8.09 12.59 -12.18
CA SER A 60 -7.47 12.04 -13.40
C SER A 60 -7.04 10.58 -13.28
N LEU A 61 -6.86 10.06 -12.06
CA LEU A 61 -6.57 8.63 -11.86
C LEU A 61 -7.75 7.76 -12.25
N LEU A 62 -8.97 8.13 -11.84
CA LEU A 62 -10.18 7.36 -12.15
C LEU A 62 -10.48 7.33 -13.66
N GLN A 63 -10.08 8.38 -14.40
CA GLN A 63 -10.25 8.46 -15.85
C GLN A 63 -9.38 7.45 -16.62
N LYS A 64 -8.29 6.96 -16.01
CA LYS A 64 -7.40 5.96 -16.63
C LYS A 64 -7.85 4.52 -16.38
N LEU A 65 -8.83 4.30 -15.50
CA LEU A 65 -9.26 2.97 -15.10
C LEU A 65 -10.06 2.29 -16.22
N PRO A 66 -9.95 0.95 -16.34
CA PRO A 66 -10.77 0.20 -17.28
C PRO A 66 -12.27 0.29 -16.91
N PRO A 67 -13.19 0.29 -17.90
CA PRO A 67 -14.63 0.47 -17.65
C PRO A 67 -15.28 -0.59 -16.75
N ARG A 68 -14.68 -1.78 -16.65
CA ARG A 68 -15.20 -2.92 -15.86
C ARG A 68 -14.22 -3.32 -14.76
N LEU A 69 -13.75 -2.35 -13.99
CA LEU A 69 -12.89 -2.62 -12.85
C LEU A 69 -13.64 -3.45 -11.80
N GLN A 70 -13.00 -4.52 -11.33
CA GLN A 70 -13.50 -5.37 -10.26
C GLN A 70 -12.39 -5.60 -9.24
N TRP A 71 -12.75 -5.53 -7.96
CA TRP A 71 -11.88 -5.96 -6.88
C TRP A 71 -11.96 -7.49 -6.77
N LYS A 72 -10.80 -8.14 -6.76
CA LYS A 72 -10.69 -9.60 -6.61
C LYS A 72 -9.58 -9.91 -5.62
N ARG A 73 -9.80 -10.93 -4.79
CA ARG A 73 -8.79 -11.48 -3.88
C ARG A 73 -7.82 -12.38 -4.67
N PRO A 74 -6.57 -12.57 -4.22
CA PRO A 74 -5.60 -13.40 -4.92
C PRO A 74 -6.07 -14.84 -5.24
N PRO A 75 -6.78 -15.56 -4.34
CA PRO A 75 -7.33 -16.88 -4.67
C PRO A 75 -8.37 -16.90 -5.80
N GLU A 76 -8.98 -15.76 -6.15
CA GLU A 76 -9.92 -15.64 -7.27
C GLU A 76 -9.21 -15.42 -8.62
N LEU A 77 -7.91 -15.10 -8.58
CA LEU A 77 -7.08 -14.80 -9.75
C LEU A 77 -6.15 -15.96 -10.12
N HIS A 78 -5.71 -16.73 -9.13
CA HIS A 78 -4.75 -17.82 -9.31
C HIS A 78 -5.07 -18.99 -8.36
N SER A 79 -4.89 -20.23 -8.83
CA SER A 79 -5.21 -21.44 -8.07
C SER A 79 -4.26 -21.70 -6.89
N ASN A 80 -3.05 -21.16 -6.94
CA ASN A 80 -2.05 -21.28 -5.88
C ASN A 80 -1.40 -19.90 -5.62
N PRO A 81 -2.09 -18.96 -4.96
CA PRO A 81 -1.53 -17.66 -4.65
C PRO A 81 -0.46 -17.80 -3.55
N GLN A 82 0.64 -17.07 -3.70
CA GLN A 82 1.74 -17.05 -2.73
C GLN A 82 1.89 -15.62 -2.22
N PHE A 83 1.94 -15.42 -0.89
CA PHE A 83 1.97 -14.07 -0.30
C PHE A 83 3.33 -13.42 -0.55
N TYR A 84 4.37 -14.04 -0.04
CA TYR A 84 5.74 -13.65 -0.27
C TYR A 84 6.63 -14.84 0.05
N PHE A 85 7.52 -15.17 -0.87
CA PHE A 85 8.47 -16.26 -0.69
C PHE A 85 9.78 -15.68 -0.15
N ALA A 86 10.10 -15.96 1.11
CA ALA A 86 11.29 -15.39 1.79
C ALA A 86 12.64 -15.72 1.15
N LYS A 87 12.68 -16.62 0.16
CA LYS A 87 13.90 -16.93 -0.62
C LYS A 87 13.92 -16.25 -1.99
N ALA A 88 12.91 -15.45 -2.34
CA ALA A 88 12.90 -14.67 -3.56
C ALA A 88 13.92 -13.52 -3.43
N LYS A 89 15.08 -13.67 -4.06
CA LYS A 89 16.13 -12.63 -4.11
C LYS A 89 15.68 -11.37 -4.85
N ARG A 90 14.59 -11.45 -5.61
CA ARG A 90 13.97 -10.36 -6.37
C ARG A 90 12.46 -10.53 -6.33
N LEU A 91 11.75 -9.42 -6.25
CA LEU A 91 10.32 -9.36 -6.53
C LEU A 91 10.14 -9.02 -8.01
N ASP A 92 9.38 -9.84 -8.73
CA ASP A 92 8.98 -9.60 -10.11
C ASP A 92 7.85 -8.56 -10.13
N LEU A 93 8.21 -7.30 -9.88
CA LEU A 93 7.29 -6.18 -9.84
C LEU A 93 7.15 -5.56 -11.24
N CYS A 94 5.93 -5.55 -11.75
CA CYS A 94 5.57 -4.88 -13.00
C CYS A 94 4.68 -3.68 -12.72
N GLN A 95 4.97 -2.54 -13.36
CA GLN A 95 4.20 -1.33 -13.20
C GLN A 95 2.81 -1.44 -13.84
N GLY A 96 1.78 -1.02 -13.08
CA GLY A 96 0.41 -0.90 -13.57
C GLY A 96 0.11 0.48 -14.16
N ILE A 97 -1.18 0.81 -14.25
CA ILE A 97 -1.67 2.06 -14.87
C ILE A 97 -1.58 3.31 -13.97
N VAL A 98 -1.23 3.15 -12.69
CA VAL A 98 -1.28 4.21 -11.67
C VAL A 98 -0.12 5.20 -11.78
N GLY A 99 1.03 4.80 -12.33
CA GLY A 99 2.18 5.69 -12.50
C GLY A 99 3.07 5.81 -11.26
N ASP A 100 3.11 4.76 -10.44
CA ASP A 100 3.78 4.67 -9.14
C ASP A 100 5.18 4.04 -9.22
N CYS A 101 5.91 4.26 -10.33
CA CYS A 101 7.24 3.69 -10.55
C CYS A 101 8.23 3.99 -9.42
N TRP A 102 8.12 5.16 -8.79
CA TRP A 102 8.94 5.57 -7.65
C TRP A 102 8.73 4.66 -6.44
N PHE A 103 7.51 4.19 -6.21
CA PHE A 103 7.18 3.26 -5.13
C PHE A 103 7.69 1.86 -5.46
N LEU A 104 7.48 1.38 -6.70
CA LEU A 104 7.96 0.07 -7.14
C LEU A 104 9.48 -0.05 -7.11
N ALA A 105 10.21 1.02 -7.49
CA ALA A 105 11.66 1.06 -7.39
C ALA A 105 12.13 0.98 -5.92
N ALA A 106 11.46 1.69 -5.01
CA ALA A 106 11.75 1.63 -3.58
C ALA A 106 11.46 0.23 -3.00
N LEU A 107 10.33 -0.38 -3.37
CA LEU A 107 9.96 -1.72 -2.94
C LEU A 107 10.93 -2.78 -3.48
N GLN A 108 11.39 -2.65 -4.72
CA GLN A 108 12.38 -3.56 -5.30
C GLN A 108 13.76 -3.41 -4.64
N ALA A 109 14.17 -2.19 -4.30
CA ALA A 109 15.37 -1.95 -3.51
C ALA A 109 15.25 -2.57 -2.10
N LEU A 110 14.10 -2.40 -1.45
CA LEU A 110 13.82 -3.01 -0.14
C LEU A 110 13.89 -4.54 -0.20
N ALA A 111 13.42 -5.16 -1.28
CA ALA A 111 13.47 -6.61 -1.46
C ALA A 111 14.89 -7.18 -1.56
N LEU A 112 15.90 -6.36 -1.87
CA LEU A 112 17.30 -6.80 -1.84
C LEU A 112 17.84 -6.93 -0.40
N HIS A 113 17.17 -6.32 0.58
CA HIS A 113 17.56 -6.29 1.99
C HIS A 113 16.53 -7.00 2.87
N GLN A 114 16.64 -8.33 2.95
CA GLN A 114 15.68 -9.21 3.63
C GLN A 114 15.51 -8.90 5.14
N ASP A 115 16.57 -8.43 5.78
CA ASP A 115 16.60 -7.98 7.17
C ASP A 115 15.75 -6.73 7.41
N ILE A 116 15.67 -5.84 6.42
CA ILE A 116 14.81 -4.65 6.46
C ILE A 116 13.40 -5.02 6.03
N LEU A 117 13.26 -5.81 4.95
CA LEU A 117 11.96 -6.24 4.44
C LEU A 117 11.14 -6.98 5.51
N SER A 118 11.76 -7.86 6.31
CA SER A 118 11.07 -8.59 7.38
C SER A 118 10.55 -7.69 8.52
N ARG A 119 11.04 -6.46 8.64
CA ARG A 119 10.50 -5.45 9.57
C ARG A 119 9.24 -4.77 9.02
N VAL A 120 9.11 -4.69 7.70
CA VAL A 120 7.96 -4.08 7.00
C VAL A 120 6.86 -5.10 6.76
N VAL A 121 7.25 -6.31 6.38
CA VAL A 121 6.36 -7.43 6.04
C VAL A 121 6.60 -8.55 7.05
N PRO A 122 5.75 -8.68 8.08
CA PRO A 122 5.87 -9.74 9.07
C PRO A 122 5.85 -11.11 8.41
N LEU A 123 6.79 -11.94 8.83
CA LEU A 123 6.82 -13.36 8.51
C LEU A 123 5.58 -14.03 9.14
N ASN A 124 5.10 -15.12 8.54
CA ASN A 124 3.91 -15.90 8.96
C ASN A 124 2.55 -15.38 8.47
N GLN A 125 2.52 -14.75 7.30
CA GLN A 125 1.28 -14.46 6.58
C GLN A 125 1.19 -15.35 5.34
N SER A 126 0.06 -16.01 5.16
CA SER A 126 -0.13 -17.01 4.10
C SER A 126 -1.56 -17.00 3.55
N PHE A 127 -1.72 -17.52 2.32
CA PHE A 127 -3.02 -17.82 1.73
C PHE A 127 -3.55 -19.21 2.10
N THR A 128 -2.72 -20.07 2.71
CA THR A 128 -3.10 -21.45 3.07
C THR A 128 -3.35 -21.60 4.56
N GLU A 129 -2.42 -21.17 5.40
CA GLU A 129 -2.48 -21.33 6.85
C GLU A 129 -3.17 -20.13 7.49
N LYS A 130 -4.23 -20.38 8.28
CA LYS A 130 -5.01 -19.35 9.00
C LYS A 130 -5.45 -18.18 8.11
N TYR A 131 -5.75 -18.46 6.85
CA TYR A 131 -6.18 -17.42 5.92
C TYR A 131 -7.61 -16.98 6.22
N ALA A 132 -7.78 -15.67 6.45
CA ALA A 132 -9.09 -15.03 6.60
C ALA A 132 -9.21 -13.75 5.76
N GLY A 133 -8.43 -13.62 4.68
CA GLY A 133 -8.50 -12.47 3.79
C GLY A 133 -7.96 -11.15 4.36
N ILE A 134 -7.16 -11.19 5.43
CA ILE A 134 -6.51 -10.04 6.07
C ILE A 134 -4.98 -10.20 6.07
N PHE A 135 -4.27 -9.09 5.90
CA PHE A 135 -2.81 -8.99 5.97
C PHE A 135 -2.42 -7.74 6.76
N ARG A 136 -1.21 -7.73 7.33
CA ARG A 136 -0.61 -6.60 8.02
C ARG A 136 0.75 -6.24 7.44
N PHE A 137 1.02 -4.94 7.45
CA PHE A 137 2.30 -4.34 7.09
C PHE A 137 2.66 -3.30 8.15
N TRP A 138 3.94 -3.16 8.45
CA TRP A 138 4.43 -2.14 9.35
C TRP A 138 4.91 -0.96 8.52
N ALA A 139 4.33 0.21 8.75
CA ALA A 139 4.86 1.44 8.15
C ALA A 139 6.17 1.82 8.86
N LEU A 140 7.25 1.93 8.10
CA LEU A 140 8.48 2.57 8.58
C LEU A 140 8.22 4.07 8.66
N TRP A 141 7.79 4.53 9.83
CA TRP A 141 8.01 5.92 10.21
C TRP A 141 9.51 6.02 10.52
N PHE A 142 10.22 7.00 9.97
CA PHE A 142 11.69 7.19 10.04
C PHE A 142 12.54 6.49 8.96
N LEU A 143 12.39 6.98 7.72
CA LEU A 143 13.52 7.33 6.84
C LEU A 143 13.31 8.77 6.36
#